data_AF-A0A1Q3QG24-F1
#
_entry.id   AF-A0A1Q3QG24-F1
#
_cell.length_a   1.000
_cell.length_b   1.000
_cell.length_c   1.000
_cell.angle_alpha   90.00
_cell.angle_beta   90.00
_cell.angle_gamma   90.00
#
_symmetry.space_group_name_H-M   'P 1'
#
loop_
_entity.id
_entity.type
_entity.pdbx_description
1 polymer ?
#
loop_
_entity_poly.entity_id
_entity_poly.type
_entity_poly.pdbx_seq_one_letter_code
_entity_poly.pdbx_strand_id
1 'polypeptide(L)'
;MKTSNASDHSIFVWWRSVPDSNKREYLGIRFASSDDHIDYSKNIARDEKEEVVIDGKQLDALSSDEICSLLFSKLLKPEWEWKIGGRESIKTDVYAICERLTK
;
A
#
# COMPACT_ATOMS: atom_id res chain seq x y z
N MET A 1 -25.64 -20.56 1.92
CA MET A 1 -25.17 -19.46 1.04
C MET A 1 -24.33 -18.51 1.88
N LYS A 2 -23.00 -18.48 1.69
CA LYS A 2 -22.15 -17.44 2.28
C LYS A 2 -21.97 -16.36 1.23
N THR A 3 -22.70 -15.26 1.37
CA THR A 3 -22.51 -14.04 0.60
C THR A 3 -21.40 -13.23 1.25
N SER A 4 -20.17 -13.32 0.74
CA SER A 4 -19.07 -12.36 1.02
C SER A 4 -17.90 -12.64 0.06
N ASN A 5 -18.04 -12.29 -1.23
CA ASN A 5 -16.89 -12.12 -2.12
C ASN A 5 -16.38 -10.69 -1.96
N ALA A 6 -15.89 -10.33 -0.78
CA ALA A 6 -14.88 -9.29 -0.72
C ALA A 6 -13.57 -10.05 -0.79
N SER A 7 -12.70 -9.71 -1.73
CA SER A 7 -11.33 -10.18 -1.76
C SER A 7 -10.75 -10.03 -0.35
N ASP A 8 -10.30 -11.14 0.23
CA ASP A 8 -9.71 -11.17 1.59
C ASP A 8 -8.42 -10.35 1.68
N HIS A 9 -7.92 -9.91 0.52
CA HIS A 9 -6.71 -9.14 0.34
C HIS A 9 -6.98 -7.65 0.29
N SER A 10 -5.97 -6.87 0.67
CA SER A 10 -5.93 -5.42 0.55
C SER A 10 -4.50 -4.99 0.23
N ILE A 11 -4.35 -3.76 -0.25
CA ILE A 11 -3.04 -3.15 -0.48
C ILE A 11 -2.76 -2.17 0.64
N PHE A 12 -1.65 -2.41 1.34
CA PHE A 12 -1.22 -1.64 2.49
C PHE A 12 0.05 -0.86 2.18
N VAL A 13 0.15 0.36 2.68
CA VAL A 13 1.40 1.14 2.69
C VAL A 13 1.93 1.22 4.11
N TRP A 14 3.24 1.01 4.23
CA TRP A 14 3.99 1.15 5.47
C TRP A 14 4.84 2.41 5.40
N TRP A 15 4.83 3.19 6.47
CA TRP A 15 5.44 4.51 6.52
C TRP A 15 5.79 4.93 7.95
N ARG A 16 6.61 5.97 8.08
CA ARG A 16 6.87 6.63 9.37
C ARG A 16 6.72 8.14 9.28
N SER A 17 6.37 8.78 10.39
CA SER A 17 6.31 10.25 10.44
C SER A 17 7.71 10.83 10.31
N VAL A 18 7.89 11.84 9.46
CA VAL A 18 9.13 12.60 9.42
C VAL A 18 9.16 13.55 10.64
N PRO A 19 10.21 13.53 11.47
CA PRO A 19 10.33 14.46 12.60
C PRO A 19 10.20 15.92 12.16
N ASP A 20 9.51 16.73 12.96
CA ASP A 20 9.35 18.17 12.74
C ASP A 20 8.71 18.54 11.38
N SER A 21 7.95 17.61 10.77
CA SER A 21 7.31 17.77 9.47
C SER A 21 5.95 17.09 9.44
N ASN A 22 5.02 17.60 8.63
CA ASN A 22 3.72 16.95 8.37
C ASN A 22 3.80 15.88 7.27
N LYS A 23 5.00 15.44 6.93
CA LYS A 23 5.25 14.47 5.87
C LYS A 23 5.40 13.04 6.39
N ARG A 24 5.23 12.10 5.47
CA ARG A 24 5.35 10.67 5.70
C ARG A 24 6.54 10.14 4.91
N GLU A 25 7.43 9.41 5.53
CA GLU A 25 8.47 8.67 4.82
C GLU A 25 7.91 7.33 4.38
N TYR A 26 7.96 7.07 3.08
CA TYR A 26 7.56 5.79 2.50
C TYR A 26 8.57 4.70 2.84
N LEU A 27 8.09 3.57 3.36
CA LEU A 27 8.92 2.42 3.72
C LEU A 27 8.62 1.18 2.88
N GLY A 28 7.39 1.04 2.38
CA GLY A 28 7.04 -0.03 1.44
C GLY A 28 5.54 -0.13 1.18
N ILE A 29 5.17 -0.98 0.23
CA ILE A 29 3.77 -1.34 -0.07
C ILE A 29 3.66 -2.85 -0.22
N ARG A 30 2.53 -3.43 0.18
CA ARG A 30 2.29 -4.86 0.04
C ARG A 30 0.84 -5.18 -0.28
N PHE A 31 0.68 -6.29 -1.01
CA PHE A 31 -0.60 -6.96 -1.23
C PHE A 31 -0.69 -8.13 -0.24
N ALA A 32 -1.60 -8.06 0.72
CA ALA A 32 -1.68 -9.02 1.82
C ALA A 32 -3.14 -9.33 2.19
N SER A 33 -3.37 -10.52 2.73
CA SER A 33 -4.64 -10.89 3.34
C SER A 33 -4.91 -10.08 4.61
N SER A 34 -6.15 -10.05 5.07
CA SER A 34 -6.50 -9.39 6.34
C SER A 34 -5.83 -10.06 7.54
N ASP A 35 -5.60 -11.37 7.49
CA ASP A 35 -4.87 -12.13 8.51
C ASP A 35 -3.35 -11.83 8.50
N ASP A 36 -2.72 -11.77 7.32
CA ASP A 36 -1.31 -11.37 7.15
C ASP A 36 -1.05 -9.92 7.57
N HIS A 37 -2.08 -9.07 7.48
CA HIS A 37 -2.00 -7.70 7.97
C HIS A 37 -1.78 -7.67 9.48
N ILE A 38 -2.62 -8.38 10.24
CA ILE A 38 -2.62 -8.42 11.71
C ILE A 38 -1.29 -8.95 12.27
N ASP A 39 -0.69 -9.94 11.61
CA ASP A 39 0.58 -10.51 12.08
C ASP A 39 1.76 -9.56 11.87
N TYR A 40 1.83 -8.92 10.70
CA TYR A 40 2.89 -7.95 10.43
C TYR A 40 2.77 -6.69 11.27
N SER A 41 1.56 -6.20 11.58
CA SER A 41 1.38 -5.02 12.45
C SER A 41 2.04 -5.20 13.83
N LYS A 42 2.21 -6.44 14.31
CA LYS A 42 2.90 -6.76 15.56
C LYS A 42 4.43 -6.64 15.46
N ASN A 43 4.96 -6.65 14.24
CA ASN A 43 6.39 -6.61 13.92
C ASN A 43 6.85 -5.22 13.41
N ILE A 44 5.93 -4.27 13.26
CA ILE A 44 6.23 -2.89 12.85
C ILE A 44 6.90 -2.13 14.01
N ALA A 45 7.91 -1.31 13.71
CA ALA A 45 8.59 -0.52 14.74
C ALA A 45 7.63 0.53 15.34
N ARG A 46 7.92 1.00 16.57
CA ARG A 46 7.00 1.90 17.30
C ARG A 46 6.71 3.24 16.60
N ASP A 47 7.64 3.72 15.78
CA ASP A 47 7.53 4.97 15.01
C ASP A 47 6.94 4.77 13.61
N GLU A 48 6.67 3.53 13.24
CA GLU A 48 6.15 3.13 11.95
C GLU A 48 4.64 2.85 12.03
N LYS A 49 3.98 3.01 10.88
CA LYS A 49 2.54 2.92 10.72
C LYS A 49 2.24 2.20 9.43
N GLU A 50 1.09 1.53 9.42
CA GLU A 50 0.55 0.90 8.23
C GLU A 50 -0.88 1.37 8.01
N GLU A 51 -1.24 1.62 6.75
CA GLU A 51 -2.61 1.98 6.37
C GLU A 51 -3.04 1.26 5.09
N VAL A 52 -4.34 1.00 5.00
CA VAL A 52 -4.98 0.47 3.79
C VAL A 52 -5.06 1.58 2.75
N VAL A 53 -4.45 1.36 1.59
CA VAL A 53 -4.54 2.29 0.44
C VAL A 53 -5.67 1.89 -0.50
N ILE A 54 -5.87 0.58 -0.68
CA ILE A 54 -6.94 -0.02 -1.48
C ILE A 54 -7.47 -1.22 -0.71
N ASP A 55 -8.75 -1.18 -0.34
CA ASP A 55 -9.40 -2.28 0.37
C ASP A 55 -9.91 -3.36 -0.59
N GLY A 56 -10.24 -4.54 -0.04
CA GLY A 56 -10.71 -5.69 -0.81
C GLY A 56 -11.89 -5.42 -1.74
N LYS A 57 -12.83 -4.55 -1.34
CA LYS A 57 -13.98 -4.21 -2.21
C LYS A 57 -13.55 -3.38 -3.41
N GLN A 58 -12.58 -2.48 -3.22
CA GLN A 58 -12.00 -1.71 -4.31
C GLN A 58 -11.19 -2.62 -5.26
N LEU A 59 -10.48 -3.61 -4.73
CA LEU A 59 -9.76 -4.59 -5.54
C LEU A 59 -10.70 -5.41 -6.43
N ASP A 60 -11.87 -5.81 -5.92
CA ASP A 60 -12.86 -6.55 -6.74
C ASP A 60 -13.54 -5.68 -7.81
N ALA A 61 -13.60 -4.37 -7.57
CA ALA A 61 -14.33 -3.43 -8.43
C ALA A 61 -13.46 -2.79 -9.51
N LEU A 62 -12.15 -2.69 -9.30
CA LEU A 62 -11.21 -2.00 -10.18
C LEU A 62 -10.43 -3.00 -11.02
N SER A 63 -10.18 -2.65 -12.28
CA SER A 63 -9.20 -3.36 -13.10
C SER A 63 -7.77 -3.17 -12.58
N SER A 64 -6.86 -4.06 -12.96
CA SER A 64 -5.45 -3.96 -12.56
C SER A 64 -4.83 -2.61 -12.96
N ASP A 65 -5.14 -2.08 -14.15
CA ASP A 65 -4.70 -0.75 -14.61
C ASP A 65 -5.25 0.40 -13.74
N GLU A 66 -6.52 0.32 -13.33
CA GLU A 66 -7.12 1.29 -12.43
C GLU A 66 -6.48 1.24 -11.03
N ILE A 67 -6.19 0.04 -10.53
CA ILE A 67 -5.47 -0.16 -9.28
C ILE A 67 -4.08 0.49 -9.37
N CYS A 68 -3.32 0.22 -10.43
CA CYS A 68 -2.00 0.83 -10.64
C CYS A 68 -2.07 2.36 -10.66
N SER A 69 -3.03 2.91 -11.40
CA SER A 69 -3.24 4.36 -11.52
C SER A 69 -3.58 4.98 -10.17
N LEU A 70 -4.44 4.32 -9.38
CA LEU A 70 -4.82 4.76 -8.04
C LEU A 70 -3.63 4.75 -7.08
N LEU A 71 -2.81 3.69 -7.10
CA LEU A 71 -1.60 3.59 -6.28
C LEU A 71 -0.61 4.71 -6.57
N PHE A 72 -0.33 4.98 -7.85
CA PHE A 72 0.53 6.10 -8.23
C PHE A 72 -0.04 7.44 -7.76
N SER A 73 -1.35 7.65 -7.91
CA SER A 73 -2.03 8.86 -7.45
C SER A 73 -2.00 9.06 -5.93
N LYS A 74 -1.97 7.97 -5.15
CA LYS A 74 -1.91 8.00 -3.68
C LYS A 74 -0.48 8.18 -3.16
N LEU A 75 0.49 7.52 -3.76
CA LEU A 75 1.86 7.42 -3.24
C LEU A 75 2.83 8.46 -3.82
N LEU A 76 2.50 9.09 -4.94
CA LEU A 76 3.30 10.19 -5.51
C LEU A 76 2.82 11.59 -5.08
N LYS A 77 2.02 11.66 -4.01
CA LYS A 77 1.53 12.92 -3.44
C LYS A 77 2.63 13.67 -2.68
N PRO A 78 2.52 15.01 -2.56
CA PRO A 78 3.49 15.84 -1.84
C PRO A 78 3.52 15.60 -0.31
N GLU A 79 2.56 14.85 0.24
CA GLU A 79 2.58 14.41 1.63
C GLU A 79 3.70 13.40 1.93
N TRP A 80 4.26 12.77 0.90
CA TRP A 80 5.35 11.83 1.01
C TRP A 80 6.70 12.55 0.92
N GLU A 81 7.56 12.29 1.89
CA GLU A 81 8.97 12.61 1.79
C GLU A 81 9.73 11.40 1.26
N TRP A 82 10.50 11.62 0.21
CA TRP A 82 11.32 10.60 -0.41
C TRP A 82 12.78 10.93 -0.11
N LYS A 83 13.51 9.96 0.44
CA LYS A 83 14.98 9.99 0.36
C LYS A 83 15.40 9.99 -1.11
N ILE A 84 16.65 10.35 -1.39
CA ILE A 84 17.22 10.24 -2.74
C ILE A 84 16.99 8.80 -3.26
N GLY A 85 16.30 8.66 -4.40
CA GLY A 85 15.90 7.36 -4.98
C GLY A 85 14.53 6.82 -4.51
N GLY A 86 13.91 7.37 -3.46
CA GLY A 86 12.65 6.85 -2.90
C GLY A 86 11.45 6.92 -3.86
N ARG A 87 11.45 7.87 -4.81
CA ARG A 87 10.43 7.94 -5.86
C ARG A 87 10.55 6.79 -6.87
N GLU A 88 11.76 6.28 -7.07
CA GLU A 88 11.99 5.09 -7.90
C GLU A 88 11.58 3.82 -7.16
N SER A 89 11.85 3.73 -5.85
CA SER A 89 11.37 2.63 -5.01
C SER A 89 9.84 2.48 -5.06
N ILE A 90 9.08 3.57 -4.89
CA ILE A 90 7.62 3.54 -5.01
C ILE A 90 7.19 3.00 -6.37
N LYS A 91 7.84 3.42 -7.46
CA LYS A 91 7.49 2.94 -8.80
C LYS A 91 7.74 1.44 -8.92
N THR A 92 8.91 0.98 -8.50
CA THR A 92 9.27 -0.45 -8.51
C THR A 92 8.23 -1.27 -7.74
N ASP A 93 7.86 -0.85 -6.54
CA ASP A 93 6.95 -1.63 -5.71
C ASP A 93 5.52 -1.61 -6.24
N VAL A 94 5.05 -0.46 -6.75
CA VAL A 94 3.73 -0.36 -7.40
C VAL A 94 3.68 -1.27 -8.64
N TYR A 95 4.72 -1.26 -9.48
CA TYR A 95 4.79 -2.16 -10.64
C TYR A 95 4.81 -3.64 -10.22
N ALA A 96 5.52 -4.00 -9.16
CA ALA A 96 5.52 -5.37 -8.65
C ALA A 96 4.13 -5.84 -8.20
N ILE A 97 3.36 -4.97 -7.52
CA ILE A 97 1.98 -5.27 -7.15
C ILE A 97 1.09 -5.40 -8.40
N CYS A 98 1.21 -4.46 -9.33
CA CYS A 98 0.46 -4.47 -10.59
C CYS A 98 0.69 -5.75 -11.41
N GLU A 99 1.95 -6.20 -11.51
CA GLU A 99 2.30 -7.44 -12.21
C GLU A 99 1.70 -8.66 -11.50
N ARG A 100 1.66 -8.65 -10.16
CA ARG A 100 1.05 -9.73 -9.37
C ARG A 100 -0.48 -9.80 -9.54
N LEU A 101 -1.14 -8.68 -9.79
CA LEU A 101 -2.60 -8.61 -9.98
C LEU A 101 -3.05 -8.98 -11.41
N THR A 102 -2.12 -9.07 -12.37
CA THR A 102 -2.43 -9.39 -13.77
C THR A 102 -2.12 -10.85 -14.15
N LYS A 103 -1.47 -11.60 -13.26
CA LYS A 103 -1.13 -13.03 -13.39
C LYS A 103 -2.15 -13.91 -12.67
#